data_AF-A0A5N6XXJ9-F1
#
_entry.id   AF-A0A5N6XXJ9-F1
#
_cell.length_a   1.000
_cell.length_b   1.000
_cell.length_c   1.000
_cell.angle_alpha   90.00
_cell.angle_beta   90.00
_cell.angle_gamma   90.00
#
_symmetry.space_group_name_H-M   'P 1'
#
loop_
_entity.id
_entity.type
_entity.pdbx_description
1 polymer ?
#
loop_
_entity_poly.entity_id
_entity_poly.type
_entity_poly.pdbx_seq_one_letter_code
_entity_poly.pdbx_strand_id
1 'polypeptide(L)'
;MVEAAAIRERLTQTAQSVIAITRSFGTKQESQEVLQKVTLMLCEILNLLYQIREQLSWAEEKWVVAPARLNIIEEILGAFESTAKTMETSFQPGGVSSRMFRKGLIERTFLPRLELYKVAFLVLIQPESDEKNFSEQQLRNSIRECRDLELSRRIQTLQKSFCALNMNPHRPHPQIHKRRGLP
;
A
#
# COMPACT_ATOMS: atom_id res chain seq x y z
N MET A 1 -7.54 -4.52 -26.12
CA MET A 1 -8.80 -4.19 -25.44
C MET A 1 -8.78 -4.97 -24.13
N VAL A 2 -9.10 -4.34 -22.99
CA VAL A 2 -9.05 -5.04 -21.71
C VAL A 2 -10.28 -5.94 -21.60
N GLU A 3 -10.07 -7.22 -21.35
CA GLU A 3 -11.14 -8.21 -21.26
C GLU A 3 -11.64 -8.33 -19.81
N ALA A 4 -12.96 -8.37 -19.63
CA ALA A 4 -13.59 -8.52 -18.33
C ALA A 4 -13.15 -9.81 -17.62
N ALA A 5 -12.94 -10.90 -18.35
CA ALA A 5 -12.38 -12.15 -17.84
C ALA A 5 -10.99 -11.97 -17.21
N ALA A 6 -10.08 -11.26 -17.87
CA ALA A 6 -8.74 -10.98 -17.36
C ALA A 6 -8.77 -10.11 -16.09
N ILE A 7 -9.66 -9.11 -16.04
CA ILE A 7 -9.85 -8.30 -14.83
C ILE A 7 -10.37 -9.16 -13.68
N ARG A 8 -11.32 -10.07 -13.91
CA ARG A 8 -11.85 -10.97 -12.87
C ARG A 8 -10.79 -11.90 -12.30
N GLU A 9 -9.91 -12.42 -13.15
CA GLU A 9 -8.77 -13.22 -12.71
C GLU A 9 -7.84 -12.38 -11.82
N ARG A 10 -7.47 -11.17 -12.26
CA ARG A 10 -6.61 -10.26 -11.49
C ARG A 10 -7.26 -9.86 -10.16
N LEU A 11 -8.58 -9.62 -10.12
CA LEU A 11 -9.33 -9.36 -8.89
C LEU A 11 -9.20 -10.53 -7.91
N THR A 12 -9.30 -11.77 -8.42
CA THR A 12 -9.17 -12.98 -7.59
C THR A 12 -7.76 -13.13 -7.03
N GLN A 13 -6.74 -12.96 -7.85
CA GLN A 13 -5.34 -13.01 -7.42
C GLN A 13 -5.05 -11.91 -6.37
N THR A 14 -5.51 -10.68 -6.63
CA THR A 14 -5.33 -9.55 -5.71
C THR A 14 -6.03 -9.79 -4.37
N ALA A 15 -7.26 -10.33 -4.40
CA ALA A 15 -7.98 -10.71 -3.19
C ALA A 15 -7.20 -11.75 -2.36
N GLN A 16 -6.59 -12.74 -3.00
CA GLN A 16 -5.74 -13.72 -2.32
C GLN A 16 -4.50 -13.08 -1.68
N SER A 17 -3.83 -12.15 -2.38
CA SER A 17 -2.71 -11.39 -1.80
C SER A 17 -3.15 -10.58 -0.58
N VAL A 18 -4.31 -9.92 -0.63
CA VAL A 18 -4.86 -9.19 0.53
C VAL A 18 -5.09 -10.12 1.71
N ILE A 19 -5.65 -11.31 1.49
CA ILE A 19 -5.83 -12.33 2.54
C ILE A 19 -4.47 -12.76 3.13
N ALA A 20 -3.46 -12.98 2.29
CA ALA A 20 -2.12 -13.36 2.73
C ALA A 20 -1.47 -12.27 3.61
N ILE A 21 -1.57 -11.00 3.20
CA ILE A 21 -1.08 -9.85 3.96
C ILE A 21 -1.80 -9.78 5.33
N THR A 22 -3.13 -9.86 5.34
CA THR A 22 -3.91 -9.82 6.58
C THR A 22 -3.51 -10.93 7.55
N ARG A 23 -3.31 -12.17 7.05
CA ARG A 23 -2.83 -13.30 7.87
C ARG A 23 -1.42 -13.07 8.43
N SER A 24 -0.55 -12.38 7.69
CA SER A 24 0.80 -12.06 8.16
C SER A 24 0.81 -11.10 9.36
N PHE A 25 -0.24 -10.30 9.53
CA PHE A 25 -0.39 -9.41 10.69
C PHE A 25 -0.98 -10.12 11.92
N GLY A 26 -1.84 -11.12 11.74
CA GLY A 26 -2.58 -11.80 12.82
C GLY A 26 -1.77 -12.74 13.72
N THR A 27 -0.50 -13.00 13.41
CA THR A 27 0.37 -13.93 14.18
C THR A 27 1.22 -13.25 15.24
N LYS A 28 1.22 -11.92 15.32
CA LYS A 28 2.01 -11.18 16.31
C LYS A 28 1.08 -10.57 17.34
N GLN A 29 1.16 -11.09 18.55
CA GLN A 29 0.46 -10.68 19.78
C GLN A 29 0.88 -9.28 20.26
N GLU A 30 0.81 -8.32 19.35
CA GLU A 30 1.27 -6.95 19.51
C GLU A 30 0.13 -6.05 19.05
N SER A 31 -0.67 -5.65 20.03
CA SER A 31 -1.73 -4.66 19.93
C SER A 31 -1.15 -3.29 19.54
N GLN A 32 -0.73 -3.15 18.28
CA GLN A 32 -0.55 -1.85 17.67
C GLN A 32 -1.85 -1.50 16.97
N GLU A 33 -2.54 -0.47 17.46
CA GLU A 33 -3.77 0.11 16.88
C GLU A 33 -3.64 0.31 15.36
N VAL A 34 -2.43 0.63 14.90
CA VAL A 34 -2.06 0.79 13.50
C VAL A 34 -2.24 -0.51 12.69
N LEU A 35 -1.77 -1.65 13.20
CA LEU A 35 -1.91 -2.94 12.52
C LEU A 35 -3.38 -3.37 12.43
N GLN A 36 -4.16 -3.08 13.47
CA GLN A 36 -5.61 -3.30 13.46
C GLN A 36 -6.29 -2.41 12.43
N LYS A 37 -5.95 -1.12 12.38
CA LYS A 37 -6.49 -0.18 11.38
C LYS A 37 -6.19 -0.63 9.95
N VAL A 38 -4.96 -1.05 9.66
CA VAL A 38 -4.56 -1.58 8.35
C VAL A 38 -5.33 -2.86 8.01
N THR A 39 -5.42 -3.78 8.97
CA THR A 39 -6.16 -5.03 8.79
C THR A 39 -7.62 -4.76 8.45
N LEU A 40 -8.27 -3.84 9.18
CA LEU A 40 -9.64 -3.43 8.90
C LEU A 40 -9.77 -2.86 7.49
N MET A 41 -8.89 -1.96 7.07
CA MET A 41 -8.93 -1.40 5.71
C MET A 41 -8.70 -2.45 4.63
N LEU A 42 -7.79 -3.40 4.85
CA LEU A 42 -7.58 -4.50 3.91
C LEU A 42 -8.83 -5.37 3.78
N CYS A 43 -9.56 -5.62 4.87
CA CYS A 43 -10.85 -6.31 4.83
C CYS A 43 -11.92 -5.50 4.09
N GLU A 44 -12.00 -4.19 4.31
CA GLU A 44 -12.94 -3.32 3.58
C GLU A 44 -12.64 -3.30 2.08
N ILE A 45 -11.37 -3.17 1.69
CA ILE A 45 -10.95 -3.24 0.30
C ILE A 45 -11.27 -4.61 -0.29
N LEU A 46 -11.00 -5.71 0.43
CA LEU A 46 -11.32 -7.06 0.00
C LEU A 46 -12.81 -7.21 -0.34
N ASN A 47 -13.70 -6.66 0.50
CA ASN A 47 -15.14 -6.65 0.24
C ASN A 47 -15.49 -5.86 -1.03
N LEU A 48 -14.85 -4.71 -1.26
CA LEU A 48 -15.05 -3.92 -2.49
C LEU A 48 -14.56 -4.67 -3.73
N LEU A 49 -13.44 -5.40 -3.66
CA LEU A 49 -12.95 -6.22 -4.77
C LEU A 49 -13.96 -7.31 -5.15
N TYR A 50 -14.58 -7.95 -4.16
CA TYR A 50 -15.63 -8.95 -4.41
C TYR A 50 -16.86 -8.32 -5.06
N GLN A 51 -17.32 -7.15 -4.59
CA GLN A 51 -18.43 -6.43 -5.21
C GLN A 51 -18.14 -6.05 -6.67
N ILE A 52 -16.94 -5.55 -6.97
CA ILE A 52 -16.53 -5.23 -8.34
C ILE A 52 -16.54 -6.49 -9.21
N ARG A 53 -16.00 -7.60 -8.70
CA ARG A 53 -15.99 -8.89 -9.41
C ARG A 53 -17.40 -9.39 -9.71
N GLU A 54 -18.32 -9.27 -8.75
CA GLU A 54 -19.73 -9.60 -8.94
C GLU A 54 -20.33 -8.71 -10.03
N GLN A 55 -20.19 -7.39 -9.93
CA GLN A 55 -20.70 -6.45 -10.95
C GLN A 55 -20.21 -6.80 -12.36
N LEU A 56 -18.94 -7.18 -12.54
CA LEU A 56 -18.40 -7.62 -13.82
C LEU A 56 -19.01 -8.93 -14.32
N SER A 57 -19.38 -9.84 -13.42
CA SER A 57 -20.00 -11.12 -13.76
C SER A 57 -21.45 -10.92 -14.26
N TRP A 58 -22.21 -10.05 -13.60
CA TRP A 58 -23.56 -9.66 -14.05
C TRP A 58 -23.53 -8.85 -15.35
N ALA A 59 -22.46 -8.10 -15.57
CA ALA A 59 -22.29 -7.29 -16.76
C ALA A 59 -22.14 -8.15 -18.02
N GLU A 60 -21.32 -9.21 -18.00
CA GLU A 60 -21.19 -10.12 -19.15
C GLU A 60 -22.53 -10.73 -19.59
N GLU A 61 -23.49 -10.91 -18.66
CA GLU A 61 -24.83 -11.46 -18.96
C GLU A 61 -25.88 -10.42 -19.35
N LYS A 62 -25.78 -9.15 -18.91
CA LYS A 62 -26.87 -8.16 -19.04
C LYS A 62 -26.47 -6.74 -19.45
N TRP A 63 -25.18 -6.36 -19.41
CA TRP A 63 -24.74 -4.98 -19.61
C TRP A 63 -23.47 -4.89 -20.46
N VAL A 64 -23.53 -4.12 -21.54
CA VAL A 64 -22.33 -3.70 -22.27
C VAL A 64 -21.50 -2.81 -21.34
N VAL A 65 -20.45 -3.36 -20.71
CA VAL A 65 -19.52 -2.55 -19.91
C VAL A 65 -18.77 -1.65 -20.87
N ALA A 66 -18.86 -0.34 -20.66
CA ALA A 66 -18.09 0.61 -21.44
C ALA A 66 -16.59 0.26 -21.33
N PRO A 67 -15.85 0.11 -22.45
CA PRO A 67 -14.42 -0.18 -22.43
C PRO A 67 -13.61 0.79 -21.57
N ALA A 68 -14.04 2.05 -21.49
CA ALA A 68 -13.46 3.07 -20.61
C ALA A 68 -13.49 2.65 -19.13
N ARG A 69 -14.60 2.08 -18.65
CA ARG A 69 -14.76 1.62 -17.27
C ARG A 69 -13.85 0.42 -16.98
N LEU A 70 -13.73 -0.52 -17.92
CA LEU A 70 -12.82 -1.66 -17.79
C LEU A 70 -11.36 -1.19 -17.68
N ASN A 71 -10.95 -0.21 -18.49
CA ASN A 71 -9.60 0.36 -18.42
C ASN A 71 -9.32 1.04 -17.06
N ILE A 72 -10.29 1.77 -16.51
CA ILE A 72 -10.14 2.44 -15.21
C ILE A 72 -10.01 1.41 -14.09
N ILE A 73 -10.86 0.38 -14.08
CA ILE A 73 -10.77 -0.72 -13.12
C ILE A 73 -9.41 -1.40 -13.24
N GLU A 74 -8.96 -1.70 -14.46
CA GLU A 74 -7.67 -2.35 -14.68
C GLU A 74 -6.50 -1.53 -14.13
N GLU A 75 -6.50 -0.23 -14.38
CA GLU A 75 -5.46 0.69 -13.93
C GLU A 75 -5.37 0.76 -12.40
N ILE A 76 -6.50 1.00 -11.74
CA ILE A 76 -6.58 1.11 -10.28
C ILE A 76 -6.22 -0.23 -9.64
N LEU A 77 -6.75 -1.33 -10.18
CA LEU A 77 -6.46 -2.67 -9.69
C LEU A 77 -4.97 -3.02 -9.85
N GLY A 78 -4.35 -2.70 -10.98
CA GLY A 78 -2.93 -2.96 -11.20
C GLY A 78 -2.03 -2.16 -10.25
N ALA A 79 -2.39 -0.91 -9.95
CA ALA A 79 -1.67 -0.10 -8.97
C ALA A 79 -1.81 -0.67 -7.54
N PHE A 80 -3.02 -1.08 -7.17
CA PHE A 80 -3.27 -1.71 -5.87
C PHE A 80 -2.55 -3.05 -5.74
N GLU A 81 -2.59 -3.91 -6.76
CA GLU A 81 -1.90 -5.20 -6.80
C GLU A 81 -0.39 -5.02 -6.57
N SER A 82 0.24 -4.05 -7.25
CA SER A 82 1.65 -3.71 -7.05
C SER A 82 1.94 -3.27 -5.60
N THR A 83 1.02 -2.50 -5.00
CA THR A 83 1.12 -2.08 -3.60
C THR A 83 0.99 -3.28 -2.66
N ALA A 84 0.02 -4.15 -2.89
CA ALA A 84 -0.22 -5.36 -2.11
C ALA A 84 1.00 -6.29 -2.14
N LYS A 85 1.58 -6.56 -3.31
CA LYS A 85 2.82 -7.34 -3.44
C LYS A 85 4.01 -6.70 -2.68
N THR A 86 4.09 -5.37 -2.71
CA THR A 86 5.12 -4.63 -1.97
C THR A 86 4.89 -4.73 -0.45
N MET A 87 3.64 -4.71 0.01
CA MET A 87 3.31 -4.97 1.41
C MET A 87 3.66 -6.39 1.82
N GLU A 88 3.25 -7.38 1.03
CA GLU A 88 3.51 -8.80 1.29
C GLU A 88 5.02 -9.04 1.51
N THR A 89 5.85 -8.60 0.56
CA THR A 89 7.32 -8.70 0.66
C THR A 89 7.91 -7.91 1.83
N SER A 90 7.38 -6.72 2.14
CA SER A 90 7.85 -5.88 3.25
C SER A 90 7.55 -6.47 4.64
N PHE A 91 6.47 -7.26 4.76
CA PHE A 91 6.00 -7.79 6.04
C PHE A 91 6.16 -9.30 6.21
N GLN A 92 6.76 -9.98 5.23
CA GLN A 92 7.05 -11.42 5.30
C GLN A 92 7.62 -11.86 6.67
N PRO A 93 7.13 -12.99 7.21
CA PRO A 93 7.70 -13.63 8.39
C PRO A 93 9.18 -13.94 8.15
N GLY A 94 10.06 -13.61 9.12
CA GLY A 94 11.51 -13.85 9.01
C GLY A 94 12.34 -12.70 8.43
N GLY A 95 11.73 -11.62 7.92
CA GLY A 95 12.47 -10.43 7.46
C GLY A 95 13.20 -9.70 8.60
N VAL A 96 14.43 -9.23 8.34
CA VAL A 96 15.33 -8.59 9.34
C VAL A 96 14.93 -7.15 9.70
N SER A 97 13.85 -6.61 9.11
CA SER A 97 13.43 -5.22 9.32
C SER A 97 12.95 -4.97 10.75
N SER A 98 13.49 -3.92 11.38
CA SER A 98 13.16 -3.53 12.75
C SER A 98 11.66 -3.22 12.91
N ARG A 99 11.12 -3.45 14.12
CA ARG A 99 9.71 -3.12 14.44
C ARG A 99 9.38 -1.66 14.13
N MET A 100 10.26 -0.73 14.50
CA MET A 100 10.04 0.71 14.28
C MET A 100 10.02 1.06 12.80
N PHE A 101 10.88 0.44 11.99
CA PHE A 101 10.84 0.61 10.54
C PHE A 101 9.52 0.09 9.95
N ARG A 102 9.09 -1.11 10.34
CA ARG A 102 7.81 -1.70 9.89
C ARG A 102 6.62 -0.80 10.27
N LYS A 103 6.57 -0.31 11.52
CA LYS A 103 5.53 0.61 11.99
C LYS A 103 5.53 1.90 11.15
N GLY A 104 6.68 2.55 11.00
CA GLY A 104 6.79 3.80 10.23
C GLY A 104 6.42 3.63 8.76
N LEU A 105 6.78 2.50 8.14
CA LEU A 105 6.42 2.19 6.76
C LEU A 105 4.91 2.00 6.60
N ILE A 106 4.25 1.38 7.58
CA ILE A 106 2.80 1.26 7.61
C ILE A 106 2.15 2.64 7.73
N GLU A 107 2.47 3.39 8.79
CA GLU A 107 1.79 4.65 9.12
C GLU A 107 1.99 5.72 8.04
N ARG A 108 3.21 5.83 7.50
CA ARG A 108 3.59 6.94 6.62
C ARG A 108 3.46 6.61 5.14
N THR A 109 3.18 5.36 4.78
CA THR A 109 3.19 4.95 3.36
C THR A 109 2.00 4.07 3.03
N PHE A 110 1.84 2.92 3.68
CA PHE A 110 0.77 2.00 3.29
C PHE A 110 -0.61 2.47 3.75
N LEU A 111 -0.74 2.99 4.97
CA LEU A 111 -2.02 3.41 5.53
C LEU A 111 -2.70 4.51 4.67
N PRO A 112 -2.04 5.63 4.30
CA PRO A 112 -2.67 6.64 3.44
C PRO A 112 -3.03 6.12 2.05
N ARG A 113 -2.24 5.17 1.52
CA ARG A 113 -2.51 4.58 0.20
C ARG A 113 -3.69 3.64 0.23
N LEU A 114 -3.81 2.82 1.27
CA LEU A 114 -4.97 1.96 1.44
C LEU A 114 -6.25 2.80 1.58
N GLU A 115 -6.20 3.94 2.28
CA GLU A 115 -7.33 4.88 2.33
C GLU A 115 -7.67 5.39 0.92
N LEU A 116 -6.67 5.79 0.13
CA LEU A 116 -6.86 6.22 -1.26
C LEU A 116 -7.49 5.12 -2.13
N TYR A 117 -6.96 3.88 -2.07
CA TYR A 117 -7.50 2.75 -2.84
C TYR A 117 -8.91 2.37 -2.41
N LYS A 118 -9.21 2.42 -1.11
CA LYS A 118 -10.56 2.19 -0.60
C LYS A 118 -11.56 3.17 -1.22
N VAL A 119 -11.23 4.47 -1.22
CA VAL A 119 -12.09 5.50 -1.83
C VAL A 119 -12.22 5.25 -3.34
N ALA A 120 -11.12 4.93 -4.03
CA ALA A 120 -11.15 4.63 -5.45
C ALA A 120 -12.05 3.43 -5.80
N PHE A 121 -11.96 2.34 -5.06
CA PHE A 121 -12.83 1.18 -5.27
C PHE A 121 -14.30 1.48 -4.89
N LEU A 122 -14.54 2.33 -3.89
CA LEU A 122 -15.89 2.76 -3.53
C LEU A 122 -16.53 3.59 -4.64
N VAL A 123 -15.77 4.48 -5.30
CA VAL A 123 -16.27 5.27 -6.44
C VAL A 123 -16.53 4.38 -7.65
N LEU A 124 -15.67 3.38 -7.92
CA LEU A 124 -15.80 2.45 -9.06
C LEU A 124 -17.11 1.64 -9.07
N ILE A 125 -17.67 1.34 -7.90
CA ILE A 125 -18.93 0.58 -7.77
C ILE A 125 -20.19 1.46 -7.88
N GLN A 126 -20.03 2.79 -7.87
CA GLN A 126 -21.14 3.72 -7.98
C GLN A 126 -21.69 3.78 -9.42
N PRO A 127 -22.98 4.11 -9.58
CA PRO A 127 -23.59 4.36 -10.88
C PRO A 127 -22.89 5.52 -11.60
N GLU A 128 -22.93 5.52 -12.93
CA GLU A 128 -22.28 6.56 -13.74
C GLU A 128 -22.91 7.95 -13.51
N SER A 129 -22.06 8.94 -13.23
CA SER A 129 -22.43 10.35 -13.10
C SER A 129 -21.22 11.25 -13.40
N ASP A 130 -21.45 12.52 -13.71
CA ASP A 130 -20.36 13.47 -13.98
C ASP A 130 -19.48 13.70 -12.74
N GLU A 131 -20.08 13.73 -11.55
CA GLU A 131 -19.38 13.84 -10.26
C GLU A 131 -18.47 12.63 -10.01
N LYS A 132 -18.95 11.42 -10.36
CA LYS A 132 -18.16 10.19 -10.31
C LYS A 132 -16.97 10.30 -11.24
N ASN A 133 -17.19 10.65 -12.51
CA ASN A 133 -16.12 10.77 -13.51
C ASN A 133 -15.03 11.75 -13.06
N PHE A 134 -15.42 12.90 -12.51
CA PHE A 134 -14.49 13.87 -11.94
C PHE A 134 -13.69 13.27 -10.77
N SER A 135 -14.38 12.64 -9.82
CA SER A 135 -13.75 12.01 -8.65
C SER A 135 -12.80 10.88 -9.04
N GLU A 136 -13.19 10.02 -9.99
CA GLU A 136 -12.34 8.96 -10.54
C GLU A 136 -11.08 9.54 -11.16
N GLN A 137 -11.20 10.62 -11.94
CA GLN A 137 -10.04 11.23 -12.57
C GLN A 137 -9.07 11.82 -11.53
N GLN A 138 -9.59 12.48 -10.49
CA GLN A 138 -8.75 12.96 -9.38
C GLN A 138 -8.05 11.82 -8.64
N LEU A 139 -8.77 10.74 -8.34
CA LEU A 139 -8.22 9.57 -7.65
C LEU A 139 -7.15 8.87 -8.50
N ARG A 140 -7.36 8.75 -9.81
CA ARG A 140 -6.36 8.20 -10.75
C ARG A 140 -5.08 9.03 -10.75
N ASN A 141 -5.19 10.35 -10.79
CA ASN A 141 -4.01 11.22 -10.75
C ASN A 141 -3.23 11.03 -9.43
N SER A 142 -3.91 11.02 -8.28
CA SER A 142 -3.28 10.78 -6.97
C SER A 142 -2.61 9.40 -6.88
N ILE A 143 -3.22 8.36 -7.46
CA ILE A 143 -2.66 7.00 -7.50
C ILE A 143 -1.40 6.97 -8.39
N ARG A 144 -1.42 7.64 -9.56
CA ARG A 144 -0.25 7.74 -10.44
C ARG A 144 0.90 8.45 -9.75
N GLU A 145 0.64 9.60 -9.13
CA GLU A 145 1.66 10.34 -8.36
C GLU A 145 2.28 9.48 -7.26
N CYS A 146 1.46 8.73 -6.51
CA CYS A 146 1.96 7.80 -5.51
C CYS A 146 2.89 6.73 -6.09
N ARG A 147 2.56 6.20 -7.27
CA ARG A 147 3.33 5.17 -7.98
C ARG A 147 4.63 5.74 -8.55
N ASP A 148 4.61 6.93 -9.12
CA ASP A 148 5.79 7.60 -9.67
C ASP A 148 6.82 7.93 -8.59
N LEU A 149 6.35 8.30 -7.39
CA LEU A 149 7.20 8.47 -6.22
C LEU A 149 7.83 7.14 -5.75
N GLU A 150 7.17 5.98 -5.91
CA GLU A 150 7.77 4.67 -5.62
C GLU A 150 8.85 4.28 -6.61
N LEU A 151 8.60 4.49 -7.90
CA LEU A 151 9.57 4.22 -8.96
C LEU A 151 10.79 5.14 -8.82
N SER A 152 10.56 6.42 -8.51
CA SER A 152 11.63 7.39 -8.25
C SER A 152 12.41 7.07 -6.98
N ARG A 153 11.77 6.58 -5.90
CA ARG A 153 12.46 6.09 -4.68
C ARG A 153 13.16 4.74 -4.88
N ARG A 154 12.71 3.89 -5.81
CA ARG A 154 13.49 2.71 -6.23
C ARG A 154 14.76 3.12 -6.97
N ILE A 155 14.74 4.24 -7.69
CA ILE A 155 15.94 4.85 -8.31
C ILE A 155 16.79 5.60 -7.26
N GLN A 156 16.19 6.05 -6.17
CA GLN A 156 16.90 6.77 -5.10
C GLN A 156 16.47 6.29 -3.71
N THR A 157 17.34 5.48 -3.08
CA THR A 157 17.51 5.38 -1.63
C THR A 157 16.37 4.76 -0.78
N LEU A 158 16.45 3.45 -0.58
CA LEU A 158 15.98 2.79 0.66
C LEU A 158 17.03 1.89 1.32
N GLN A 159 18.32 2.09 0.99
CA GLN A 159 19.44 1.44 1.69
C GLN A 159 20.39 2.45 2.37
N LYS A 160 20.38 3.74 1.98
CA LYS A 160 21.35 4.73 2.48
C LYS A 160 20.92 5.45 3.77
N SER A 161 19.62 5.60 4.05
CA SER A 161 19.15 6.42 5.17
C SER A 161 19.09 5.68 6.51
N PHE A 162 19.00 4.34 6.53
CA PHE A 162 19.01 3.58 7.78
C PHE A 162 20.44 3.29 8.31
N CYS A 163 21.43 3.15 7.42
CA CYS A 163 22.84 3.04 7.82
C CYS A 163 23.41 4.38 8.37
N ALA A 164 22.89 5.53 7.92
CA ALA A 164 23.39 6.83 8.34
C ALA A 164 22.96 7.24 9.77
N LEU A 165 21.88 6.67 10.31
CA LEU A 165 21.36 7.03 11.64
C LEU A 165 21.77 6.08 12.77
N ASN A 166 22.40 4.94 12.47
CA ASN A 166 22.76 3.92 13.47
C ASN A 166 24.26 3.57 13.53
N MET A 167 25.13 4.29 12.81
CA MET A 167 26.58 4.16 12.89
C MET A 167 27.19 5.42 13.50
N ASN A 168 26.96 5.66 14.79
CA ASN A 168 27.89 6.45 15.58
C ASN A 168 27.94 6.01 17.07
N PRO A 169 28.63 4.91 17.41
CA PRO A 169 28.87 4.53 18.79
C PRO A 169 30.27 4.95 19.32
N HIS A 170 30.94 5.95 18.73
CA HIS A 170 32.22 6.44 19.27
C HIS A 170 32.38 7.96 19.14
N ARG A 171 31.86 8.69 20.12
CA ARG A 171 32.50 9.93 20.59
C ARG A 171 33.34 9.60 21.82
N PRO A 172 34.68 9.79 21.80
CA PRO A 172 35.47 9.68 23.01
C PRO A 172 35.16 10.86 23.95
N HIS A 173 35.05 10.56 25.24
CA HIS A 173 35.03 11.52 26.33
C HIS A 173 36.26 12.45 26.24
N PRO A 174 36.12 13.78 26.36
CA PRO A 174 37.27 14.64 26.57
C PRO A 174 37.82 14.40 27.98
N GLN A 175 39.05 13.89 28.05
CA GLN A 175 39.82 13.81 29.29
C GLN A 175 40.12 15.23 29.79
N ILE A 176 39.67 15.54 31.01
CA ILE A 176 40.04 16.77 31.70
C ILE A 176 41.47 16.62 32.20
N HIS A 177 42.39 17.36 31.59
CA HIS A 177 43.77 17.48 32.03
C HIS A 177 43.85 18.10 33.43
N LYS A 178 44.39 17.33 34.38
CA LYS A 178 44.97 17.83 35.65
C LYS A 178 46.04 18.87 35.34
N ARG A 179 45.77 20.15 35.57
CA ARG A 179 46.83 21.16 35.79
C ARG A 179 47.36 21.00 37.21
N ARG A 180 48.55 20.39 37.35
CA ARG A 180 49.46 20.68 38.47
C ARG A 180 50.28 21.89 38.05
N GLY A 181 50.30 22.92 38.88
CA GLY A 181 51.20 24.05 38.81
C GLY A 181 51.34 24.63 40.21
N LEU A 182 52.33 24.12 40.95
CA LEU A 182 53.01 24.81 42.05
C LEU A 182 53.91 25.89 41.42
N PRO A 183 54.18 27.00 42.12
CA PRO A 183 55.19 27.00 43.18
C PRO A 183 54.62 27.03 44.60
#